data_AF-A0A7V4ZW72-F1
#
_entry.id   AF-A0A7V4ZW72-F1
#
_cell.length_a   1.000
_cell.length_b   1.000
_cell.length_c   1.000
_cell.angle_alpha   90.00
_cell.angle_beta   90.00
_cell.angle_gamma   90.00
#
_symmetry.space_group_name_H-M   'P 1'
#
loop_
_entity.id
_entity.type
_entity.pdbx_description
1 polymer ?
#
loop_
_entity_poly.entity_id
_entity_poly.type
_entity_poly.pdbx_seq_one_letter_code
_entity_poly.pdbx_strand_id
1 'polypeptide(L)'
;MINRGEFYYYVFAIPKGHAHRRDHYLICDYLQVRDWVLEFADPLGKDHKSHKDWRASITIDRGISKERQAYFRWGDEPAGIWKYPSRIVRIDNIDSVVKYRQLETLGLHVGTAGPTGESEAHKRLKLYIAQHPTLLALSEVAKAELEHKFITGDTVDVLFYNHGPLRTVAEVEVAGSQNIIVGIHQAIKYRSLAAAEARIDLFDSDDLKAYVVSYEEGGEEAAEMAHAYNVELISVEKSEVLKPI
;
A
#
# COMPACT_ATOMS: atom_id res chain seq x y z
N MET A 1 -33.36 -4.86 3.47
CA MET A 1 -33.03 -5.13 2.07
C MET A 1 -32.94 -3.77 1.39
N ILE A 2 -31.74 -3.20 1.24
CA ILE A 2 -31.54 -1.96 0.50
C ILE A 2 -31.52 -2.35 -0.99
N ASN A 3 -32.27 -1.60 -1.80
CA ASN A 3 -32.76 -1.93 -3.13
C ASN A 3 -31.71 -2.49 -4.12
N ARG A 4 -32.10 -3.52 -4.89
CA ARG A 4 -31.36 -4.08 -6.03
C ARG A 4 -31.52 -3.26 -7.33
N GLY A 5 -31.58 -1.94 -7.22
CA GLY A 5 -31.81 -1.07 -8.35
C GLY A 5 -31.29 0.32 -8.05
N GLU A 6 -30.31 0.75 -8.85
CA GLU A 6 -29.53 1.99 -8.79
C GLU A 6 -28.33 1.96 -7.84
N PHE A 7 -27.15 2.15 -8.44
CA PHE A 7 -25.85 2.15 -7.76
C PHE A 7 -25.45 3.59 -7.43
N TYR A 8 -25.25 3.88 -6.15
CA TYR A 8 -24.91 5.23 -5.70
C TYR A 8 -23.39 5.39 -5.61
N TYR A 9 -22.85 6.22 -6.49
CA TYR A 9 -21.51 6.78 -6.34
C TYR A 9 -21.58 8.04 -5.48
N TYR A 10 -20.63 8.19 -4.57
CA TYR A 10 -20.33 9.44 -3.91
C TYR A 10 -19.17 10.10 -4.64
N VAL A 11 -19.32 11.40 -4.91
CA VAL A 11 -18.25 12.24 -5.45
C VAL A 11 -17.94 13.31 -4.42
N PHE A 12 -16.75 13.27 -3.86
CA PHE A 12 -16.25 14.28 -2.94
C PHE A 12 -15.39 15.27 -3.71
N ALA A 13 -15.88 16.49 -3.90
CA ALA A 13 -15.06 17.58 -4.41
C ALA A 13 -14.15 18.09 -3.29
N ILE A 14 -12.86 18.19 -3.59
CA ILE A 14 -11.83 18.64 -2.65
C ILE A 14 -11.22 19.91 -3.26
N PRO A 15 -11.79 21.09 -2.97
CA PRO A 15 -11.33 22.33 -3.58
C PRO A 15 -9.91 22.66 -3.13
N LYS A 16 -9.18 23.35 -4.00
CA LYS A 16 -7.86 23.89 -3.75
C LYS A 16 -7.93 24.86 -2.57
N GLY A 17 -7.50 24.38 -1.41
CA GLY A 17 -7.18 25.24 -0.27
C GLY A 17 -5.77 25.81 -0.40
N HIS A 18 -5.34 26.57 0.60
CA HIS A 18 -3.94 27.00 0.73
C HIS A 18 -2.94 25.83 0.80
N ALA A 19 -3.42 24.63 1.11
CA ALA A 19 -2.62 23.45 1.38
C ALA A 19 -2.38 22.53 0.17
N HIS A 20 -3.07 22.74 -0.96
CA HIS A 20 -3.05 21.81 -2.12
C HIS A 20 -2.66 22.53 -3.42
N ARG A 21 -2.02 21.83 -4.36
CA ARG A 21 -1.58 22.46 -5.63
C ARG A 21 -2.74 22.75 -6.57
N ARG A 22 -3.80 21.93 -6.53
CA ARG A 22 -4.98 22.00 -7.41
C ARG A 22 -6.23 21.45 -6.71
N ASP A 23 -7.38 21.59 -7.39
CA ASP A 23 -8.61 20.90 -7.01
C ASP A 23 -8.45 19.39 -7.25
N HIS A 24 -9.03 18.60 -6.37
CA HIS A 24 -9.06 17.14 -6.48
C HIS A 24 -10.47 16.61 -6.28
N TYR A 25 -10.67 15.34 -6.59
CA TYR A 25 -11.88 14.63 -6.21
C TYR A 25 -11.61 13.19 -5.81
N LEU A 26 -12.56 12.61 -5.08
CA LEU A 26 -12.62 11.18 -4.81
C LEU A 26 -13.98 10.65 -5.24
N ILE A 27 -13.99 9.57 -6.02
CA ILE A 27 -15.20 8.81 -6.34
C ILE A 27 -15.15 7.48 -5.59
N CYS A 28 -16.21 7.14 -4.89
CA CYS A 28 -16.35 5.82 -4.26
C CYS A 28 -17.80 5.36 -4.32
N ASP A 29 -18.01 4.05 -4.18
CA ASP A 29 -19.35 3.50 -4.10
C ASP A 29 -19.87 3.44 -2.66
N TYR A 30 -21.19 3.26 -2.53
CA TYR A 30 -21.85 3.15 -1.24
C TYR A 30 -21.31 2.02 -0.36
N LEU A 31 -20.97 0.86 -0.95
CA LEU A 31 -20.46 -0.27 -0.17
C LEU A 31 -19.10 0.08 0.42
N GLN A 32 -18.25 0.77 -0.34
CA GLN A 32 -16.97 1.25 0.17
C GLN A 32 -17.11 2.20 1.35
N VAL A 33 -18.01 3.18 1.26
CA VAL A 33 -18.27 4.10 2.37
C VAL A 33 -18.77 3.32 3.58
N ARG A 34 -19.69 2.38 3.36
CA ARG A 34 -20.21 1.51 4.43
C ARG A 34 -19.08 0.73 5.10
N ASP A 35 -18.18 0.14 4.34
CA ASP A 35 -17.07 -0.66 4.89
C ASP A 35 -16.13 0.20 5.71
N TRP A 36 -15.78 1.40 5.25
CA TRP A 36 -14.99 2.36 6.03
C TRP A 36 -15.70 2.76 7.33
N VAL A 37 -17.01 3.02 7.28
CA VAL A 37 -17.81 3.36 8.45
C VAL A 37 -17.87 2.20 9.44
N LEU A 38 -17.94 0.95 8.97
CA LEU A 38 -17.97 -0.22 9.84
C LEU A 38 -16.59 -0.53 10.46
N GLU A 39 -15.50 -0.13 9.81
CA GLU A 39 -14.13 -0.25 10.34
C GLU A 39 -13.81 0.81 11.41
N PHE A 40 -14.69 1.80 11.60
CA PHE A 40 -14.56 2.82 12.65
C PHE A 40 -14.36 2.15 14.01
N ALA A 41 -13.14 2.20 14.54
CA ALA A 41 -12.89 1.79 15.92
C ALA A 41 -13.43 2.89 16.79
N ASP A 42 -14.57 2.59 17.37
CA ASP A 42 -15.37 3.44 18.21
C ASP A 42 -14.61 3.90 19.49
N PRO A 43 -14.13 5.16 19.55
CA PRO A 43 -13.43 5.63 20.73
C PRO A 43 -14.36 6.07 21.88
N LEU A 44 -15.68 6.20 21.63
CA LEU A 44 -16.63 6.84 22.57
C LEU A 44 -17.92 6.05 22.87
N GLY A 45 -18.19 4.94 22.17
CA GLY A 45 -19.38 4.08 22.31
C GLY A 45 -20.11 3.80 20.97
N LYS A 46 -20.65 2.58 20.80
CA LYS A 46 -21.09 2.02 19.49
C LYS A 46 -22.36 2.66 18.91
N ASP A 47 -22.84 3.72 19.55
CA ASP A 47 -24.04 4.44 19.19
C ASP A 47 -23.63 5.81 18.65
N HIS A 48 -24.18 6.20 17.49
CA HIS A 48 -24.03 7.55 16.90
C HIS A 48 -24.26 8.69 17.89
N LYS A 49 -25.08 8.47 18.93
CA LYS A 49 -25.32 9.45 20.01
C LYS A 49 -24.11 9.72 20.91
N SER A 50 -23.12 8.82 20.90
CA SER A 50 -21.90 8.94 21.70
C SER A 50 -20.86 9.84 21.05
N HIS A 51 -21.09 10.24 19.79
CA HIS A 51 -20.16 10.99 18.97
C HIS A 51 -20.70 12.39 18.69
N LYS A 52 -19.87 13.41 18.89
CA LYS A 52 -20.26 14.81 18.73
C LYS A 52 -20.16 15.27 17.28
N ASP A 53 -19.17 14.77 16.54
CA ASP A 53 -18.95 15.09 15.14
C ASP A 53 -19.04 13.83 14.26
N TRP A 54 -20.23 13.59 13.70
CA TRP A 54 -20.42 12.55 12.69
C TRP A 54 -20.01 13.05 11.31
N ARG A 55 -18.73 13.41 11.15
CA ARG A 55 -18.19 14.05 9.94
C ARG A 55 -17.25 13.12 9.17
N ALA A 56 -17.46 13.03 7.87
CA ALA A 56 -16.46 12.52 6.95
C ALA A 56 -15.44 13.62 6.64
N SER A 57 -14.17 13.25 6.59
CA SER A 57 -13.11 14.16 6.14
C SER A 57 -12.09 13.39 5.31
N ILE A 58 -11.63 14.01 4.21
CA ILE A 58 -10.61 13.44 3.34
C ILE A 58 -9.36 14.29 3.48
N THR A 59 -8.24 13.66 3.83
CA THR A 59 -6.95 14.34 3.97
C THR A 59 -6.02 13.89 2.85
N ILE A 60 -5.58 14.83 2.00
CA ILE A 60 -4.66 14.54 0.90
C ILE A 60 -3.23 14.36 1.43
N ASP A 61 -2.54 13.30 1.00
CA ASP A 61 -1.12 13.12 1.26
C ASP A 61 -0.29 14.01 0.34
N ARG A 62 0.57 14.83 0.93
CA ARG A 62 1.42 15.79 0.22
C ARG A 62 2.90 15.40 0.23
N GLY A 63 3.26 14.37 1.00
CA GLY A 63 4.63 13.89 1.13
C GLY A 63 4.88 12.73 0.19
N ILE A 64 4.74 11.50 0.70
CA ILE A 64 5.17 10.27 0.05
C ILE A 64 4.56 10.12 -1.36
N SER A 65 3.24 10.31 -1.49
CA SER A 65 2.51 10.13 -2.76
C SER A 65 2.44 11.37 -3.66
N LYS A 66 2.87 12.55 -3.18
CA LYS A 66 2.81 13.83 -3.92
C LYS A 66 1.40 14.17 -4.45
N GLU A 67 0.41 14.18 -3.58
CA GLU A 67 -1.00 14.46 -3.92
C GLU A 67 -1.59 13.46 -4.93
N ARG A 68 -1.27 12.16 -4.76
CA ARG A 68 -1.92 11.07 -5.50
C ARG A 68 -2.81 10.20 -4.63
N GLN A 69 -2.58 10.23 -3.32
CA GLN A 69 -3.35 9.48 -2.34
C GLN A 69 -3.98 10.42 -1.31
N ALA A 70 -5.05 9.95 -0.69
CA ALA A 70 -5.69 10.59 0.44
C ALA A 70 -6.11 9.55 1.48
N TYR A 71 -6.52 10.02 2.65
CA TYR A 71 -7.06 9.21 3.72
C TYR A 71 -8.49 9.62 4.06
N PHE A 72 -9.37 8.63 4.10
CA PHE A 72 -10.75 8.81 4.56
C PHE A 72 -10.84 8.62 6.08
N ARG A 73 -11.30 9.66 6.78
CA ARG A 73 -11.58 9.64 8.22
C ARG A 73 -13.09 9.77 8.45
N TRP A 74 -13.60 9.06 9.44
CA TRP A 74 -15.01 9.08 9.81
C TRP A 74 -15.23 9.42 11.29
N GLY A 75 -16.30 10.17 11.59
CA GLY A 75 -16.77 10.41 12.95
C GLY A 75 -15.78 11.22 13.79
N ASP A 76 -15.60 10.80 15.04
CA ASP A 76 -14.74 11.43 16.06
C ASP A 76 -13.32 10.84 16.10
N GLU A 77 -12.88 10.12 15.06
CA GLU A 77 -11.49 9.64 14.95
C GLU A 77 -10.48 10.80 15.13
N PRO A 78 -9.29 10.60 15.72
CA PRO A 78 -8.32 11.69 15.81
C PRO A 78 -7.94 12.24 14.42
N ALA A 79 -7.99 13.55 14.25
CA ALA A 79 -7.53 14.19 13.02
C ALA A 79 -6.01 14.02 12.87
N GLY A 80 -5.53 13.81 11.64
CA GLY A 80 -4.10 13.64 11.36
C GLY A 80 -3.52 12.27 11.73
N ILE A 81 -4.33 11.31 12.22
CA ILE A 81 -3.89 9.94 12.46
C ILE A 81 -4.43 9.05 11.34
N TRP A 82 -3.52 8.41 10.60
CA TRP A 82 -3.86 7.46 9.55
C TRP A 82 -3.59 6.06 10.08
N LYS A 83 -4.66 5.30 10.33
CA LYS A 83 -4.56 4.00 11.01
C LYS A 83 -4.92 2.81 10.12
N TYR A 84 -5.81 3.03 9.17
CA TYR A 84 -6.49 1.98 8.42
C TYR A 84 -5.97 1.95 6.97
N PRO A 85 -5.18 0.93 6.59
CA PRO A 85 -4.67 0.82 5.22
C PRO A 85 -5.79 0.85 4.15
N SER A 86 -6.90 0.18 4.43
CA SER A 86 -8.15 0.17 3.63
C SER A 86 -8.72 1.56 3.31
N ARG A 87 -8.35 2.59 4.08
CA ARG A 87 -8.85 3.97 3.93
C ARG A 87 -7.86 4.89 3.24
N ILE A 88 -6.72 4.36 2.81
CA ILE A 88 -5.84 5.02 1.85
C ILE A 88 -6.48 4.84 0.48
N VAL A 89 -6.75 5.95 -0.18
CA VAL A 89 -7.53 5.99 -1.43
C VAL A 89 -6.81 6.81 -2.48
N ARG A 90 -7.10 6.50 -3.74
CA ARG A 90 -6.60 7.26 -4.87
C ARG A 90 -7.52 8.45 -5.13
N ILE A 91 -6.93 9.64 -5.24
CA ILE A 91 -7.68 10.82 -5.70
C ILE A 91 -7.60 10.93 -7.22
N ASP A 92 -8.52 11.70 -7.79
CA ASP A 92 -8.68 11.88 -9.24
C ASP A 92 -8.95 10.54 -9.97
N ASN A 93 -9.67 9.63 -9.32
CA ASN A 93 -9.84 8.21 -9.69
C ASN A 93 -11.01 7.92 -10.66
N ILE A 94 -11.26 8.80 -11.62
CA ILE A 94 -12.36 8.62 -12.59
C ILE A 94 -12.18 7.35 -13.44
N ASP A 95 -10.94 6.94 -13.67
CA ASP A 95 -10.59 5.71 -14.38
C ASP A 95 -11.07 4.44 -13.65
N SER A 96 -11.15 4.45 -12.33
CA SER A 96 -11.72 3.33 -11.54
C SER A 96 -13.22 3.17 -11.83
N VAL A 97 -13.96 4.25 -12.08
CA VAL A 97 -15.39 4.20 -12.44
C VAL A 97 -15.57 3.58 -13.82
N VAL A 98 -14.71 3.92 -14.79
CA VAL A 98 -14.77 3.34 -16.15
C VAL A 98 -14.59 1.81 -16.10
N LYS A 99 -13.81 1.31 -15.13
CA LYS A 99 -13.52 -0.12 -14.94
C LYS A 99 -14.43 -0.83 -13.91
N TYR A 100 -15.52 -0.20 -13.46
CA TYR A 100 -16.30 -0.71 -12.32
C TYR A 100 -16.76 -2.17 -12.46
N ARG A 101 -17.15 -2.62 -13.67
CA ARG A 101 -17.59 -4.02 -13.89
C ARG A 101 -16.49 -5.04 -13.60
N GLN A 102 -15.24 -4.69 -13.91
CA GLN A 102 -14.09 -5.55 -13.63
C GLN A 102 -13.84 -5.59 -12.11
N LEU A 103 -13.92 -4.44 -11.45
CA LEU A 103 -13.78 -4.35 -9.99
C LEU A 103 -14.86 -5.17 -9.28
N GLU A 104 -16.12 -5.05 -9.70
CA GLU A 104 -17.25 -5.81 -9.14
C GLU A 104 -17.05 -7.32 -9.29
N THR A 105 -16.54 -7.78 -10.44
CA THR A 105 -16.24 -9.20 -10.68
C THR A 105 -15.15 -9.72 -9.72
N LEU A 106 -14.20 -8.86 -9.34
CA LEU A 106 -13.14 -9.16 -8.38
C LEU A 106 -13.56 -8.95 -6.91
N GLY A 107 -14.80 -8.51 -6.65
CA GLY A 107 -15.27 -8.17 -5.31
C GLY A 107 -14.60 -6.91 -4.74
N LEU A 108 -14.09 -6.03 -5.59
CA LEU A 108 -13.41 -4.78 -5.22
C LEU A 108 -14.33 -3.57 -5.39
N HIS A 109 -13.99 -2.49 -4.69
CA HIS A 109 -14.74 -1.23 -4.74
C HIS A 109 -13.97 -0.15 -5.50
N VAL A 110 -14.70 0.84 -6.03
CA VAL A 110 -14.13 1.96 -6.79
C VAL A 110 -13.20 2.84 -5.93
N GLY A 111 -13.48 2.94 -4.63
CA GLY A 111 -12.72 3.78 -3.71
C GLY A 111 -11.43 3.17 -3.15
N THR A 112 -11.21 1.86 -3.30
CA THR A 112 -10.05 1.16 -2.69
C THR A 112 -9.03 0.65 -3.69
N ALA A 113 -9.46 0.25 -4.89
CA ALA A 113 -8.60 -0.42 -5.85
C ALA A 113 -8.14 0.50 -6.98
N GLY A 114 -6.84 0.43 -7.27
CA GLY A 114 -6.30 0.98 -8.50
C GLY A 114 -6.76 0.19 -9.74
N PRO A 115 -6.58 0.75 -10.96
CA PRO A 115 -6.95 0.11 -12.22
C PRO A 115 -6.26 -1.23 -12.52
N THR A 116 -5.26 -1.60 -11.71
CA THR A 116 -4.40 -2.80 -11.81
C THR A 116 -4.67 -3.81 -10.70
N GLY A 117 -5.67 -3.59 -9.84
CA GLY A 117 -6.01 -4.48 -8.71
C GLY A 117 -5.17 -4.24 -7.45
N GLU A 118 -4.08 -3.50 -7.56
CA GLU A 118 -3.25 -3.10 -6.42
C GLU A 118 -3.96 -2.06 -5.53
N SER A 119 -3.93 -2.27 -4.21
CA SER A 119 -4.46 -1.32 -3.24
C SER A 119 -3.54 -0.10 -3.05
N GLU A 120 -4.11 1.03 -2.68
CA GLU A 120 -3.31 2.23 -2.42
C GLU A 120 -2.45 2.12 -1.16
N ALA A 121 -2.86 1.27 -0.20
CA ALA A 121 -2.02 0.90 0.94
C ALA A 121 -0.74 0.18 0.53
N HIS A 122 -0.85 -0.77 -0.43
CA HIS A 122 0.29 -1.49 -0.98
C HIS A 122 1.24 -0.51 -1.67
N LYS A 123 0.73 0.33 -2.58
CA LYS A 123 1.51 1.41 -3.23
C LYS A 123 2.20 2.32 -2.23
N ARG A 124 1.51 2.69 -1.15
CA ARG A 124 2.06 3.54 -0.10
C ARG A 124 3.23 2.86 0.60
N LEU A 125 3.12 1.57 0.91
CA LEU A 125 4.19 0.78 1.52
C LEU A 125 5.42 0.71 0.59
N LYS A 126 5.22 0.45 -0.72
CA LYS A 126 6.32 0.51 -1.72
C LYS A 126 7.02 1.85 -1.73
N LEU A 127 6.25 2.93 -1.83
CA LEU A 127 6.79 4.29 -1.84
C LEU A 127 7.54 4.62 -0.55
N TYR A 128 7.04 4.15 0.60
CA TYR A 128 7.69 4.34 1.90
C TYR A 128 9.03 3.62 1.97
N ILE A 129 9.09 2.34 1.61
CA ILE A 129 10.33 1.54 1.64
C ILE A 129 11.36 2.13 0.68
N ALA A 130 10.96 2.52 -0.53
CA ALA A 130 11.85 3.17 -1.49
C ALA A 130 12.47 4.49 -0.98
N GLN A 131 11.82 5.17 -0.03
CA GLN A 131 12.33 6.38 0.62
C GLN A 131 13.12 6.12 1.91
N HIS A 132 13.10 4.89 2.43
CA HIS A 132 13.75 4.51 3.69
C HIS A 132 14.63 3.26 3.52
N PRO A 133 15.68 3.32 2.68
CA PRO A 133 16.56 2.17 2.41
C PRO A 133 17.25 1.61 3.67
N THR A 134 17.44 2.42 4.70
CA THR A 134 18.02 2.00 5.98
C THR A 134 17.19 0.95 6.72
N LEU A 135 15.88 0.88 6.47
CA LEU A 135 15.03 -0.21 6.99
C LEU A 135 15.51 -1.58 6.50
N LEU A 136 16.08 -1.63 5.29
CA LEU A 136 16.59 -2.85 4.66
C LEU A 136 18.10 -3.01 4.90
N ALA A 137 18.65 -2.37 5.95
CA ALA A 137 20.08 -2.30 6.23
C ALA A 137 20.92 -1.82 5.03
N LEU A 138 20.35 -0.95 4.19
CA LEU A 138 21.06 -0.31 3.08
C LEU A 138 21.50 1.11 3.46
N SER A 139 22.40 1.67 2.66
CA SER A 139 22.83 3.06 2.81
C SER A 139 21.67 4.03 2.50
N GLU A 140 21.63 5.18 3.19
CA GLU A 140 20.67 6.27 2.90
C GLU A 140 20.75 6.78 1.45
N VAL A 141 21.90 6.62 0.79
CA VAL A 141 22.09 7.03 -0.62
C VAL A 141 21.79 5.91 -1.62
N ALA A 142 21.30 4.75 -1.17
CA ALA A 142 20.88 3.68 -2.06
C ALA A 142 19.77 4.18 -2.99
N LYS A 143 19.87 3.83 -4.28
CA LYS A 143 18.88 4.21 -5.28
C LYS A 143 17.81 3.14 -5.34
N ALA A 144 16.55 3.54 -5.26
CA ALA A 144 15.40 2.66 -5.43
C ALA A 144 14.77 2.86 -6.81
N GLU A 145 14.45 1.75 -7.49
CA GLU A 145 13.56 1.71 -8.63
C GLU A 145 12.27 0.99 -8.22
N LEU A 146 11.14 1.70 -8.32
CA LEU A 146 9.82 1.14 -8.09
C LEU A 146 9.34 0.42 -9.34
N GLU A 147 8.69 -0.73 -9.14
CA GLU A 147 8.09 -1.52 -10.22
C GLU A 147 9.12 -1.82 -11.33
N HIS A 148 10.32 -2.24 -10.93
CA HIS A 148 11.38 -2.57 -11.87
C HIS A 148 10.99 -3.79 -12.70
N LYS A 149 10.95 -3.61 -14.02
CA LYS A 149 10.55 -4.64 -14.97
C LYS A 149 11.76 -5.37 -15.53
N PHE A 150 11.86 -6.66 -15.23
CA PHE A 150 12.89 -7.53 -15.77
C PHE A 150 12.64 -7.88 -17.25
N ILE A 151 13.67 -8.38 -17.93
CA ILE A 151 13.57 -8.81 -19.34
C ILE A 151 12.51 -9.90 -19.60
N THR A 152 12.16 -10.70 -18.59
CA THR A 152 11.09 -11.71 -18.68
C THR A 152 9.69 -11.09 -18.75
N GLY A 153 9.57 -9.80 -18.45
CA GLY A 153 8.32 -9.09 -18.30
C GLY A 153 7.78 -9.06 -16.87
N ASP A 154 8.38 -9.82 -15.96
CA ASP A 154 8.09 -9.78 -14.53
C ASP A 154 8.46 -8.45 -13.90
N THR A 155 7.79 -8.07 -12.82
CA THR A 155 7.99 -6.79 -12.13
C THR A 155 8.14 -7.01 -10.64
N VAL A 156 9.28 -6.59 -10.08
CA VAL A 156 9.53 -6.53 -8.63
C VAL A 156 9.01 -5.21 -8.09
N ASP A 157 8.50 -5.21 -6.87
CA ASP A 157 7.94 -4.01 -6.25
C ASP A 157 8.98 -2.90 -6.06
N VAL A 158 10.14 -3.24 -5.48
CA VAL A 158 11.26 -2.32 -5.34
C VAL A 158 12.58 -3.04 -5.59
N LEU A 159 13.41 -2.48 -6.46
CA LEU A 159 14.79 -2.89 -6.66
C LEU A 159 15.73 -1.78 -6.21
N PHE A 160 16.64 -2.09 -5.30
CA PHE A 160 17.67 -1.17 -4.85
C PHE A 160 19.02 -1.46 -5.47
N TYR A 161 19.75 -0.37 -5.68
CA TYR A 161 21.13 -0.33 -6.13
C TYR A 161 21.96 0.45 -5.11
N ASN A 162 23.04 -0.15 -4.62
CA ASN A 162 24.01 0.54 -3.78
C ASN A 162 25.33 0.72 -4.54
N HIS A 163 26.30 1.46 -3.98
CA HIS A 163 27.63 1.62 -4.58
C HIS A 163 28.35 0.25 -4.66
N GLY A 164 28.19 -0.48 -5.77
CA GLY A 164 28.76 -1.81 -5.97
C GLY A 164 27.87 -2.74 -6.81
N PRO A 165 28.23 -4.03 -6.91
CA PRO A 165 27.37 -5.03 -7.54
C PRO A 165 26.10 -5.29 -6.73
N LEU A 166 26.05 -4.99 -5.42
CA LEU A 166 24.90 -5.24 -4.54
C LEU A 166 23.55 -4.90 -5.20
N ARG A 167 22.68 -5.91 -5.26
CA ARG A 167 21.27 -5.80 -5.61
C ARG A 167 20.41 -6.23 -4.43
N THR A 168 19.38 -5.46 -4.15
CA THR A 168 18.44 -5.78 -3.09
C THR A 168 17.03 -5.69 -3.63
N VAL A 169 16.32 -6.81 -3.64
CA VAL A 169 14.90 -6.85 -3.99
C VAL A 169 14.06 -6.72 -2.73
N ALA A 170 12.97 -5.98 -2.81
CA ALA A 170 11.97 -5.91 -1.76
C ALA A 170 10.57 -6.07 -2.36
N GLU A 171 9.84 -7.07 -1.86
CA GLU A 171 8.40 -7.26 -2.09
C GLU A 171 7.63 -6.72 -0.88
N VAL A 172 6.42 -6.21 -1.10
CA VAL A 172 5.60 -5.66 -0.01
C VAL A 172 4.28 -6.38 0.14
N GLU A 173 3.83 -6.58 1.36
CA GLU A 173 2.56 -7.27 1.64
C GLU A 173 1.77 -6.56 2.74
N VAL A 174 0.53 -6.19 2.46
CA VAL A 174 -0.25 -5.38 3.43
C VAL A 174 -0.59 -6.20 4.67
N ALA A 175 -1.05 -7.44 4.53
CA ALA A 175 -1.44 -8.27 5.67
C ALA A 175 -1.61 -9.74 5.27
N GLY A 176 -1.57 -10.62 6.27
CA GLY A 176 -1.91 -12.04 6.13
C GLY A 176 -0.72 -12.94 5.80
N SER A 177 -0.54 -14.00 6.60
CA SER A 177 0.57 -14.96 6.49
C SER A 177 0.70 -15.59 5.11
N GLN A 178 -0.43 -15.93 4.45
CA GLN A 178 -0.40 -16.53 3.12
C GLN A 178 0.10 -15.54 2.05
N ASN A 179 -0.25 -14.25 2.16
CA ASN A 179 0.28 -13.23 1.26
C ASN A 179 1.78 -13.03 1.50
N ILE A 180 2.22 -13.02 2.76
CA ILE A 180 3.65 -12.94 3.10
C ILE A 180 4.43 -14.13 2.51
N ILE A 181 3.87 -15.35 2.55
CA ILE A 181 4.47 -16.53 1.91
C ILE A 181 4.56 -16.34 0.38
N VAL A 182 3.52 -15.80 -0.26
CA VAL A 182 3.56 -15.45 -1.69
C VAL A 182 4.67 -14.43 -1.98
N GLY A 183 4.78 -13.39 -1.14
CA GLY A 183 5.85 -12.40 -1.20
C GLY A 183 7.24 -13.03 -1.07
N ILE A 184 7.43 -14.04 -0.22
CA ILE A 184 8.70 -14.78 -0.10
C ILE A 184 9.03 -15.47 -1.42
N HIS A 185 8.07 -16.17 -2.03
CA HIS A 185 8.28 -16.81 -3.34
C HIS A 185 8.64 -15.79 -4.43
N GLN A 186 7.98 -14.63 -4.44
CA GLN A 186 8.30 -13.54 -5.36
C GLN A 186 9.70 -12.98 -5.11
N ALA A 187 10.07 -12.72 -3.86
CA ALA A 187 11.39 -12.22 -3.48
C ALA A 187 12.52 -13.19 -3.90
N ILE A 188 12.32 -14.50 -3.75
CA ILE A 188 13.26 -15.54 -4.24
C ILE A 188 13.43 -15.45 -5.76
N LYS A 189 12.31 -15.39 -6.49
CA LYS A 189 12.30 -15.28 -7.95
C LYS A 189 13.03 -14.00 -8.39
N TYR A 190 12.69 -12.86 -7.81
CA TYR A 190 13.21 -11.57 -8.25
C TYR A 190 14.65 -11.34 -7.85
N ARG A 191 15.11 -11.87 -6.70
CA ARG A 191 16.54 -11.90 -6.38
C ARG A 191 17.32 -12.63 -7.47
N SER A 192 16.78 -13.74 -7.96
CA SER A 192 17.42 -14.53 -9.02
C SER A 192 17.47 -13.78 -10.36
N LEU A 193 16.41 -13.05 -10.71
CA LEU A 193 16.39 -12.21 -11.92
C LEU A 193 17.35 -11.02 -11.79
N ALA A 194 17.39 -10.36 -10.63
CA ALA A 194 18.30 -9.25 -10.37
C ALA A 194 19.79 -9.68 -10.46
N ALA A 195 20.11 -10.86 -9.96
CA ALA A 195 21.44 -11.47 -10.10
C ALA A 195 21.80 -11.69 -11.58
N ALA A 196 20.88 -12.28 -12.36
CA ALA A 196 21.11 -12.57 -13.77
C ALA A 196 21.34 -11.30 -14.59
N GLU A 197 20.54 -10.25 -14.38
CA GLU A 197 20.72 -8.98 -15.08
C GLU A 197 22.01 -8.25 -14.69
N ALA A 198 22.39 -8.34 -13.41
CA ALA A 198 23.61 -7.72 -12.90
C ALA A 198 24.88 -8.58 -13.12
N ARG A 199 24.74 -9.82 -13.60
CA ARG A 199 25.81 -10.82 -13.75
C ARG A 199 26.53 -11.13 -12.44
N ILE A 200 25.77 -11.24 -11.36
CA ILE A 200 26.25 -11.60 -10.02
C ILE A 200 26.05 -13.10 -9.82
N ASP A 201 26.97 -13.74 -9.10
CA ASP A 201 26.81 -15.14 -8.72
C ASP A 201 25.61 -15.27 -7.75
N LEU A 202 24.67 -16.16 -8.07
CA LEU A 202 23.48 -16.41 -7.24
C LEU A 202 23.83 -16.92 -5.84
N PHE A 203 25.00 -17.54 -5.69
CA PHE A 203 25.45 -18.11 -4.42
C PHE A 203 26.27 -17.13 -3.58
N ASP A 204 26.59 -15.95 -4.12
CA ASP A 204 27.23 -14.87 -3.36
C ASP A 204 26.16 -14.01 -2.68
N SER A 205 25.85 -14.36 -1.43
CA SER A 205 24.79 -13.72 -0.66
C SER A 205 25.11 -12.30 -0.23
N ASP A 206 26.39 -11.89 -0.23
CA ASP A 206 26.78 -10.57 0.25
C ASP A 206 26.39 -9.46 -0.75
N ASP A 207 26.30 -9.81 -2.03
CA ASP A 207 25.91 -8.94 -3.13
C ASP A 207 24.43 -9.09 -3.55
N LEU A 208 23.68 -10.00 -2.93
CA LEU A 208 22.28 -10.28 -3.29
C LEU A 208 21.39 -10.47 -2.06
N LYS A 209 20.55 -9.48 -1.80
CA LYS A 209 19.60 -9.51 -0.69
C LYS A 209 18.15 -9.54 -1.18
N ALA A 210 17.30 -10.20 -0.39
CA ALA A 210 15.87 -10.28 -0.63
C ALA A 210 15.11 -9.96 0.65
N TYR A 211 14.15 -9.05 0.55
CA TYR A 211 13.30 -8.64 1.64
C TYR A 211 11.83 -8.86 1.29
N VAL A 212 11.05 -9.23 2.29
CA VAL A 212 9.59 -9.07 2.26
C VAL A 212 9.21 -8.14 3.40
N VAL A 213 8.52 -7.05 3.07
CA VAL A 213 8.12 -6.04 4.04
C VAL A 213 6.60 -6.04 4.20
N SER A 214 6.12 -6.12 5.43
CA SER A 214 4.68 -6.17 5.71
C SER A 214 4.29 -5.34 6.91
N TYR A 215 2.98 -5.10 7.11
CA TYR A 215 2.48 -4.47 8.34
C TYR A 215 2.30 -5.44 9.50
N GLU A 216 2.46 -6.73 9.25
CA GLU A 216 2.16 -7.82 10.19
C GLU A 216 3.25 -8.87 10.11
N GLU A 217 3.48 -9.58 11.20
CA GLU A 217 4.41 -10.71 11.22
C GLU A 217 3.85 -11.90 10.42
N GLY A 218 4.72 -12.61 9.69
CA GLY A 218 4.34 -13.71 8.82
C GLY A 218 3.90 -14.99 9.54
N GLY A 219 4.17 -15.10 10.84
CA GLY A 219 4.01 -16.35 11.61
C GLY A 219 5.15 -17.34 11.38
N GLU A 220 5.06 -18.50 12.05
CA GLU A 220 6.14 -19.51 12.09
C GLU A 220 6.46 -20.09 10.71
N GLU A 221 5.44 -20.48 9.93
CA GLU A 221 5.61 -21.05 8.59
C GLU A 221 6.36 -20.10 7.63
N ALA A 222 5.97 -18.82 7.63
CA ALA A 222 6.64 -17.81 6.81
C ALA A 222 8.08 -17.57 7.27
N ALA A 223 8.32 -17.54 8.59
CA ALA A 223 9.66 -17.36 9.15
C ALA A 223 10.59 -18.54 8.80
N GLU A 224 10.10 -19.78 8.89
CA GLU A 224 10.85 -20.98 8.49
C GLU A 224 11.21 -20.95 7.00
N MET A 225 10.26 -20.62 6.13
CA MET A 225 10.50 -20.51 4.69
C MET A 225 11.48 -19.38 4.37
N ALA A 226 11.28 -18.20 4.94
CA ALA A 226 12.15 -17.05 4.73
C ALA A 226 13.60 -17.37 5.12
N HIS A 227 13.80 -18.01 6.28
CA HIS A 227 15.11 -18.48 6.73
C HIS A 227 15.72 -19.50 5.77
N ALA A 228 14.96 -20.49 5.31
CA ALA A 228 15.45 -21.54 4.40
C ALA A 228 15.96 -20.99 3.06
N TYR A 229 15.43 -19.86 2.60
CA TYR A 229 15.79 -19.24 1.32
C TYR A 229 16.54 -17.91 1.47
N ASN A 230 17.04 -17.59 2.66
CA ASN A 230 17.77 -16.35 2.94
C ASN A 230 16.99 -15.09 2.52
N VAL A 231 15.71 -15.04 2.86
CA VAL A 231 14.84 -13.87 2.68
C VAL A 231 14.63 -13.24 4.06
N GLU A 232 14.85 -11.93 4.17
CA GLU A 232 14.65 -11.19 5.41
C GLU A 232 13.21 -10.66 5.49
N LEU A 233 12.50 -10.99 6.58
CA LEU A 233 11.16 -10.47 6.84
C LEU A 233 11.23 -9.23 7.73
N ILE A 234 10.58 -8.15 7.30
CA ILE A 234 10.50 -6.90 8.07
C ILE A 234 9.05 -6.53 8.28
N SER A 235 8.63 -6.46 9.55
CA SER A 235 7.36 -5.84 9.92
C SER A 235 7.57 -4.35 10.19
N VAL A 236 6.72 -3.51 9.59
CA VAL A 236 6.71 -2.06 9.83
C VAL A 236 5.40 -1.63 10.47
N GLU A 237 5.48 -0.69 11.41
CA GLU A 237 4.30 -0.17 12.08
C GLU A 237 3.41 0.62 11.11
N LYS A 238 2.12 0.26 11.05
CA LYS A 238 1.13 0.96 10.19
C LYS A 238 1.18 2.47 10.41
N SER A 239 1.29 2.91 11.66
CA SER A 239 1.33 4.34 11.99
C SER A 239 2.54 5.08 11.46
N GLU A 240 3.67 4.41 11.20
CA GLU A 240 4.86 5.03 10.64
C GLU A 240 4.72 5.24 9.13
N VAL A 241 4.25 4.20 8.43
CA VAL A 241 4.06 4.22 6.97
C VAL A 241 2.88 5.09 6.58
N LEU A 242 1.78 4.98 7.32
CA LEU A 242 0.55 5.72 7.02
C LEU A 242 0.63 7.17 7.46
N LYS A 243 1.60 7.56 8.32
CA LYS A 243 1.70 8.93 8.86
C LYS A 243 1.57 9.98 7.74
N PRO A 244 0.64 10.95 7.87
CA PRO A 244 0.66 12.10 6.98
C PRO A 244 1.94 12.91 7.23
N ILE A 245 2.60 13.30 6.14
CA ILE A 245 3.79 14.16 6.17
C ILE A 245 3.39 15.63 6.24
#